data_AF-A0A5J9TQC4-F1
#
_entry.id   AF-A0A5J9TQC4-F1
#
_cell.length_a   1.000
_cell.length_b   1.000
_cell.length_c   1.000
_cell.angle_alpha   90.00
_cell.angle_beta   90.00
_cell.angle_gamma   90.00
#
_symmetry.space_group_name_H-M   'P 1'
#
loop_
_entity.id
_entity.type
_entity.pdbx_description
1 polymer ?
#
loop_
_entity_poly.entity_id
_entity_poly.type
_entity_poly.pdbx_seq_one_letter_code
_entity_poly.pdbx_strand_id
1 'polypeptide(L)'
;MLSDIKTWSWMQKEKGLCLGTVGQIYRNRGRRSAANANATANFFCVAGGVYASTHPPVPLPADPSLSLVPHLLARLPCAHPHAPALLDAATSNAISRADLRCLVSSLAAGPTRRLGLRK
;
A
#
# COMPACT_ATOMS: atom_id res chain seq x y z
N MET A 1 16.64 20.44 39.73
CA MET A 1 17.78 19.84 39.00
C MET A 1 17.48 18.36 38.80
N LEU A 2 17.58 17.93 37.54
CA LEU A 2 17.51 16.55 37.02
C LEU A 2 16.18 15.79 37.10
N SER A 3 15.48 15.88 35.98
CA SER A 3 14.55 14.92 35.39
C SER A 3 15.21 13.56 35.13
N ASP A 4 14.75 12.50 35.81
CA ASP A 4 15.10 11.12 35.51
C ASP A 4 14.23 10.58 34.37
N ILE A 5 14.83 10.61 33.19
CA ILE A 5 14.36 9.94 31.98
C ILE A 5 14.42 8.43 32.25
N LYS A 6 13.25 7.81 32.36
CA LYS A 6 13.09 6.35 32.30
C LYS A 6 13.47 5.89 30.88
N THR A 7 14.75 5.61 30.72
CA THR A 7 15.36 5.10 29.51
C THR A 7 14.94 3.64 29.30
N TRP A 8 14.30 3.42 28.15
CA TRP A 8 14.03 2.18 27.43
C TRP A 8 14.91 0.97 27.80
N SER A 9 14.43 0.17 28.76
CA SER A 9 14.98 -1.15 29.10
C SER A 9 14.33 -2.27 28.29
N TRP A 10 14.43 -2.19 26.95
CA TRP A 10 14.05 -3.28 26.04
C TRP A 10 14.98 -3.30 24.81
N MET A 11 16.29 -3.34 25.03
CA MET A 11 17.24 -3.58 23.93
C MET A 11 18.58 -4.01 24.49
N GLN A 12 18.75 -5.29 24.85
CA GLN A 12 20.06 -5.96 25.05
C GLN A 12 19.91 -7.42 25.46
N LYS A 13 19.20 -8.23 24.66
CA LYS A 13 19.37 -9.69 24.76
C LYS A 13 19.03 -10.40 23.45
N GLU A 14 19.97 -10.35 22.52
CA GLU A 14 20.21 -11.45 21.58
C GLU A 14 21.54 -11.23 20.86
N LYS A 15 22.63 -11.66 21.51
CA LYS A 15 23.89 -11.92 20.84
C LYS A 15 23.74 -13.22 20.06
N GLY A 16 23.37 -13.11 18.80
CA GLY A 16 23.29 -14.22 17.84
C GLY A 16 24.30 -14.01 16.72
N LEU A 17 25.45 -14.63 16.89
CA LEU A 17 26.57 -14.73 15.97
C LEU A 17 26.13 -15.16 14.56
N CYS A 18 26.41 -14.37 13.51
CA CYS A 18 26.48 -14.88 12.14
C CYS A 18 27.79 -14.39 11.50
N LEU A 19 28.85 -15.16 11.78
CA LEU A 19 30.08 -15.21 10.99
C LEU A 19 29.79 -15.92 9.66
N GLY A 20 30.46 -15.46 8.59
CA GLY A 20 30.50 -16.10 7.28
C GLY A 20 29.55 -15.45 6.28
N THR A 21 29.92 -15.10 5.05
CA THR A 21 31.11 -15.41 4.27
C THR A 21 31.26 -14.29 3.25
N VAL A 22 32.48 -13.79 3.12
CA VAL A 22 32.92 -12.85 2.08
C VAL A 22 32.73 -13.51 0.72
N GLY A 23 31.94 -12.91 -0.18
CA GLY A 23 31.80 -13.43 -1.53
C GLY A 23 30.82 -12.67 -2.41
N GLN A 24 31.36 -11.71 -3.16
CA GLN A 24 30.81 -11.19 -4.43
C GLN A 24 29.53 -10.33 -4.35
N ILE A 25 29.70 -9.03 -4.13
CA ILE A 25 28.67 -8.02 -4.44
C ILE A 25 29.28 -7.00 -5.41
N TYR A 26 29.44 -7.35 -6.69
CA TYR A 26 29.49 -6.36 -7.77
C TYR A 26 29.03 -6.99 -9.09
N ARG A 27 28.04 -6.35 -9.73
CA ARG A 27 27.29 -6.74 -10.95
C ARG A 27 26.27 -7.85 -10.66
N ASN A 28 24.98 -7.73 -10.99
CA ASN A 28 24.44 -7.24 -12.25
C ASN A 28 22.96 -6.85 -12.08
N ARG A 29 22.59 -5.74 -12.71
CA ARG A 29 21.26 -5.13 -12.77
C ARG A 29 20.43 -5.94 -13.77
N GLY A 30 19.59 -6.87 -13.29
CA GLY A 30 18.60 -7.53 -14.15
C GLY A 30 18.42 -9.01 -13.86
N ARG A 31 17.55 -9.31 -12.88
CA ARG A 31 16.74 -10.54 -12.72
C ARG A 31 16.16 -10.53 -11.31
N ARG A 32 15.01 -9.90 -11.13
CA ARG A 32 14.18 -10.13 -9.93
C ARG A 32 13.39 -11.42 -10.16
N SER A 33 14.05 -12.56 -10.00
CA SER A 33 13.38 -13.86 -10.05
C SER A 33 13.76 -14.67 -8.82
N ALA A 34 12.74 -14.94 -8.01
CA ALA A 34 12.59 -16.17 -7.20
C ALA A 34 13.60 -16.47 -6.08
N ALA A 35 14.28 -15.47 -5.50
CA ALA A 35 15.11 -15.69 -4.32
C ALA A 35 14.83 -14.64 -3.23
N ASN A 36 13.66 -14.70 -2.59
CA ASN A 36 13.50 -14.18 -1.23
C ASN A 36 12.20 -14.62 -0.54
N ALA A 37 11.67 -15.80 -0.88
CA ALA A 37 10.56 -16.41 -0.14
C ALA A 37 10.92 -16.69 1.35
N ASN A 38 12.22 -16.66 1.69
CA ASN A 38 12.74 -16.93 3.03
C ASN A 38 13.54 -15.74 3.61
N ALA A 39 13.26 -14.50 3.20
CA ALA A 39 13.72 -13.34 3.96
C ALA A 39 12.88 -13.28 5.25
N THR A 40 13.33 -14.01 6.26
CA THR A 40 12.82 -13.98 7.63
C THR A 40 12.74 -12.54 8.11
N ALA A 41 11.51 -12.01 8.14
CA ALA A 41 10.87 -11.08 9.09
C ALA A 41 11.73 -10.04 9.86
N ASN A 42 12.88 -9.63 9.37
CA ASN A 42 13.71 -8.64 10.02
C ASN A 42 13.34 -7.25 9.51
N PHE A 43 12.75 -6.46 10.41
CA PHE A 43 12.35 -5.07 10.19
C PHE A 43 13.52 -4.18 9.76
N PHE A 44 14.77 -4.56 10.05
CA PHE A 44 15.96 -3.80 9.69
C PHE A 44 16.98 -4.67 8.95
N CYS A 45 17.45 -4.17 7.80
CA CYS A 45 18.54 -4.77 7.04
C CYS A 45 19.82 -3.96 7.21
N VAL A 46 20.78 -4.48 8.00
CA VAL A 46 22.08 -3.82 8.26
C VAL A 46 22.87 -3.58 6.97
N ALA A 47 22.83 -4.54 6.03
CA ALA A 47 23.57 -4.43 4.77
C ALA A 47 23.06 -3.29 3.87
N GLY A 48 21.78 -2.93 3.97
CA GLY A 48 21.19 -1.82 3.23
C GLY A 48 21.00 -0.55 4.04
N GLY A 49 21.09 -0.61 5.37
CA GLY A 49 20.65 0.47 6.26
C GLY A 49 19.16 0.81 6.14
N VAL A 50 18.33 -0.12 5.64
CA VAL A 50 16.91 0.12 5.32
C VAL A 50 16.01 -0.63 6.28
N TYR A 51 14.95 0.05 6.72
CA TYR A 51 13.84 -0.56 7.45
C TYR A 51 12.75 -1.05 6.48
N ALA A 52 12.29 -2.27 6.67
CA ALA A 52 11.26 -2.91 5.86
C ALA A 52 10.04 -3.25 6.71
N SER A 53 8.84 -3.09 6.14
CA SER A 53 7.60 -3.52 6.80
C SER A 53 7.65 -5.02 7.12
N THR A 54 7.13 -5.40 8.28
CA THR A 54 6.93 -6.81 8.65
C THR A 54 5.70 -7.43 8.00
N HIS A 55 4.84 -6.59 7.40
CA HIS A 55 3.67 -7.07 6.68
C HIS A 55 4.06 -7.76 5.37
N PRO A 56 3.32 -8.82 4.98
CA PRO A 56 3.53 -9.47 3.70
C PRO A 56 3.35 -8.46 2.56
N PRO A 57 4.19 -8.52 1.51
CA PRO A 57 4.10 -7.60 0.39
C PRO A 57 2.75 -7.75 -0.30
N VAL A 58 2.02 -6.64 -0.44
CA VAL A 58 0.76 -6.60 -1.18
C VAL A 58 1.06 -6.34 -2.66
N PRO A 59 0.53 -7.15 -3.60
CA PRO A 59 0.75 -6.94 -5.02
C PRO A 59 0.06 -5.64 -5.47
N LEU A 60 0.87 -4.69 -5.92
CA LEU A 60 0.38 -3.49 -6.59
C LEU A 60 0.18 -3.80 -8.09
N PRO A 61 -0.77 -3.12 -8.76
CA PRO A 61 -0.91 -3.25 -10.20
C PRO A 61 0.41 -2.88 -10.89
N ALA A 62 0.88 -3.75 -11.80
CA ALA A 62 2.16 -3.56 -12.50
C ALA A 62 2.06 -2.56 -13.65
N ASP A 63 0.85 -2.26 -14.12
CA ASP A 63 0.60 -1.37 -15.24
C ASP A 63 0.68 0.11 -14.80
N PRO A 64 1.64 0.90 -15.32
CA PRO A 64 1.77 2.31 -14.99
C PRO A 64 0.71 3.20 -15.66
N SER A 65 0.01 2.70 -16.69
CA SER A 65 -1.06 3.42 -17.39
C SER A 65 -2.44 3.23 -16.74
N LEU A 66 -2.49 2.48 -15.63
CA LEU A 66 -3.72 2.13 -14.96
C LEU A 66 -4.41 3.36 -14.37
N SER A 67 -5.61 3.63 -14.88
CA SER A 67 -6.47 4.69 -14.36
C SER A 67 -7.08 4.28 -13.01
N LEU A 68 -6.95 5.16 -12.01
CA LEU A 68 -7.37 4.90 -10.64
C LEU A 68 -8.88 4.65 -10.51
N VAL A 69 -9.71 5.45 -11.21
CA VAL A 69 -11.18 5.36 -11.13
C VAL A 69 -11.71 3.99 -11.56
N PRO A 70 -11.44 3.47 -12.78
CA PRO A 70 -11.92 2.15 -13.18
C PRO A 70 -11.33 1.03 -12.33
N HIS A 71 -10.08 1.16 -11.84
CA HIS A 71 -9.47 0.18 -10.94
C HIS A 71 -10.19 0.08 -9.59
N LEU A 72 -10.53 1.22 -8.97
CA LEU A 72 -11.30 1.24 -7.73
C LEU A 72 -12.71 0.70 -7.96
N LEU A 73 -13.39 1.12 -9.02
CA LEU A 73 -14.74 0.65 -9.35
C LEU A 73 -14.80 -0.83 -9.72
N ALA A 74 -13.72 -1.41 -10.28
CA ALA A 74 -13.62 -2.85 -10.52
C ALA A 74 -13.55 -3.65 -9.20
N ARG A 75 -13.00 -3.07 -8.14
CA ARG A 75 -12.95 -3.68 -6.80
C ARG A 75 -14.25 -3.57 -6.02
N LEU A 76 -15.22 -2.79 -6.50
CA LEU A 76 -16.57 -2.69 -5.95
C LEU A 76 -17.47 -3.70 -6.69
N PRO A 77 -17.79 -4.87 -6.10
CA PRO A 77 -18.51 -5.93 -6.79
C PRO A 77 -19.93 -5.50 -7.15
N CYS A 78 -20.34 -5.75 -8.40
CA CYS A 78 -21.72 -5.55 -8.85
C CYS A 78 -22.71 -6.52 -8.19
N ALA A 79 -22.22 -7.59 -7.55
CA ALA A 79 -23.05 -8.58 -6.85
C ALA A 79 -23.85 -7.99 -5.67
N HIS A 80 -23.43 -6.84 -5.13
CA HIS A 80 -24.11 -6.18 -4.01
C HIS A 80 -24.35 -4.69 -4.34
N PRO A 81 -25.26 -4.39 -5.28
CA PRO A 81 -25.45 -3.02 -5.78
C PRO A 81 -26.01 -2.09 -4.70
N HIS A 82 -26.81 -2.62 -3.77
CA HIS A 82 -27.43 -1.88 -2.68
C HIS A 82 -26.57 -1.79 -1.41
N ALA A 83 -25.38 -2.40 -1.39
CA ALA A 83 -24.48 -2.25 -0.25
C ALA A 83 -24.05 -0.77 -0.12
N PRO A 84 -23.95 -0.25 1.12
CA PRO A 84 -23.48 1.12 1.34
C PRO A 84 -22.02 1.24 0.89
N ALA A 85 -21.72 2.29 0.12
CA ALA A 85 -20.38 2.61 -0.36
C ALA A 85 -19.79 3.79 0.41
N LEU A 86 -20.61 4.82 0.67
CA LEU A 86 -20.25 5.99 1.45
C LEU A 86 -21.35 6.25 2.46
N LEU A 87 -20.97 6.48 3.71
CA LEU A 87 -21.88 6.87 4.79
C LEU A 87 -21.45 8.27 5.25
N ASP A 88 -22.39 9.22 5.20
CA ASP A 88 -22.20 10.51 5.82
C ASP A 88 -22.39 10.38 7.33
N ALA A 89 -21.36 10.69 8.11
CA ALA A 89 -21.38 10.60 9.55
C ALA A 89 -22.32 11.64 10.20
N ALA A 90 -22.51 12.81 9.57
CA ALA A 90 -23.33 13.87 10.14
C ALA A 90 -24.83 13.61 9.95
N THR A 91 -25.22 13.11 8.79
CA THR A 91 -26.64 12.87 8.44
C THR A 91 -27.04 11.41 8.55
N SER A 92 -26.09 10.50 8.78
CA SER A 92 -26.26 9.04 8.68
C SER A 92 -26.78 8.59 7.31
N ASN A 93 -26.69 9.43 6.28
CA ASN A 93 -27.16 9.10 4.94
C ASN A 93 -26.14 8.21 4.23
N ALA A 94 -26.60 7.16 3.56
CA ALA A 94 -25.75 6.20 2.86
C ALA A 94 -25.99 6.26 1.36
N ILE A 95 -24.91 6.35 0.58
CA ILE A 95 -24.92 6.22 -0.88
C ILE A 95 -24.59 4.77 -1.23
N SER A 96 -25.44 4.14 -2.02
CA SER A 96 -25.22 2.77 -2.48
C SER A 96 -24.10 2.68 -3.52
N ARG A 97 -23.54 1.47 -3.71
CA ARG A 97 -22.52 1.23 -4.76
C ARG A 97 -23.02 1.53 -6.16
N ALA A 98 -24.29 1.22 -6.45
CA ALA A 98 -24.90 1.52 -7.75
C ALA A 98 -25.03 3.04 -7.96
N ASP A 99 -25.52 3.76 -6.96
CA ASP A 99 -25.69 5.21 -7.02
C ASP A 99 -24.36 5.91 -7.17
N LEU A 100 -23.32 5.48 -6.44
CA LEU A 100 -21.97 6.01 -6.57
C LEU A 100 -21.46 5.90 -8.01
N ARG A 101 -21.66 4.75 -8.67
CA ARG A 101 -21.23 4.56 -10.07
C ARG A 101 -21.98 5.48 -11.02
N CYS A 102 -23.28 5.63 -10.82
CA CYS A 102 -24.12 6.52 -11.62
C CYS A 102 -23.68 7.98 -11.45
N LEU A 103 -23.52 8.43 -10.21
CA LEU A 103 -23.08 9.77 -9.85
C LEU A 103 -21.69 10.09 -10.43
N VAL A 104 -20.72 9.18 -10.27
CA VAL A 104 -19.37 9.37 -10.84
C VAL A 104 -19.41 9.47 -12.37
N SER A 105 -20.23 8.64 -13.03
CA SER A 105 -20.37 8.67 -14.49
C SER A 105 -21.01 9.97 -14.99
N SER A 106 -22.08 10.41 -14.32
CA SER A 106 -22.77 11.67 -14.60
C SER A 106 -21.85 12.87 -14.37
N LEU A 107 -21.13 12.87 -13.24
CA LEU A 107 -20.18 13.90 -12.87
C LEU A 107 -18.98 13.94 -13.81
N ALA A 108 -18.50 12.82 -14.35
CA ALA A 108 -17.42 12.84 -15.34
C ALA A 108 -17.89 13.39 -16.70
N ALA A 109 -19.13 13.11 -17.09
CA ALA A 109 -19.71 13.58 -18.35
C ALA A 109 -19.98 15.10 -18.33
N GLY A 110 -20.37 15.67 -17.19
CA GLY A 110 -20.74 17.08 -17.06
C GLY A 110 -19.62 18.07 -17.45
N PRO A 111 -18.45 18.06 -16.80
CA PRO A 111 -17.34 18.95 -17.09
C PRO A 111 -16.79 18.77 -18.51
N THR A 112 -16.75 17.53 -19.00
CA THR A 112 -16.34 17.24 -20.36
C THR A 112 -17.28 17.90 -21.38
N ARG A 113 -18.61 17.81 -21.17
CA ARG A 113 -19.60 18.38 -22.10
C ARG A 113 -19.83 19.88 -21.95
N ARG A 114 -19.81 20.40 -20.72
CA ARG A 114 -20.21 21.78 -20.41
C ARG A 114 -19.04 22.74 -20.27
N LEU A 115 -17.88 22.25 -19.82
CA LEU A 115 -16.71 23.07 -19.52
C LEU A 115 -15.55 22.80 -20.49
N GLY A 116 -15.71 21.86 -21.42
CA GLY A 116 -14.69 21.51 -22.41
C GLY A 116 -13.40 20.94 -21.80
N LEU A 117 -13.45 20.44 -20.56
CA LEU A 117 -12.28 19.89 -19.89
C LEU A 117 -11.85 18.58 -20.57
N ARG A 118 -10.57 18.53 -20.97
CA ARG A 118 -9.91 17.37 -21.58
C ARG A 118 -8.80 16.88 -20.65
N LYS A 119 -8.54 15.58 -20.68
CA LYS A 119 -7.41 14.94 -19.99
C LYS A 119 -6.09 15.26 -20.67
#